data_AF-A0A845KY08-F1
#
_entry.id   AF-A0A845KY08-F1
#
_cell.length_a   1.000
_cell.length_b   1.000
_cell.length_c   1.000
_cell.angle_alpha   90.00
_cell.angle_beta   90.00
_cell.angle_gamma   90.00
#
_symmetry.space_group_name_H-M   'P 1'
#
loop_
_entity.id
_entity.type
_entity.pdbx_description
1 polymer ?
#
loop_
_entity_poly.entity_id
_entity_poly.type
_entity_poly.pdbx_seq_one_letter_code
_entity_poly.pdbx_strand_id
1 'polypeptide(L)'
;MNADAFFTQRKTCPVCGKEFAATRIRSSSIRVKERLPDFRTVFEGINPLHYQVFVCPACQYAALENRFDQVTGDRLQLRRGLLDAFSPEPDFSGIRTPETALRTFELALRTAQIGGAPASLQAPLTLRVAWIARDMGWNDLDRRYTEGALRLYEAAFGDDRNAKSSTVTLMYLIGELYRQLGQYAEAVRWLAKAAMHPDVKKEPEIERLARQQWSLAREQNKAGEQESGSGQVEVSETLPPAEPGSGQFVNAQSTESNERDMAKTTRKRLGPKIRFNVTLYEDELDWLKRLSAVPYAEGKVFMDKETVLRALLGAAMEAWPEVRGFTDEDGLRQRFIEAMQKEKPGS
;
A
#
# COMPACT_ATOMS: atom_id res chain seq x y z
N MET A 1 5.59 23.05 -17.88
CA MET A 1 5.11 22.43 -16.62
C MET A 1 3.61 22.68 -16.55
N ASN A 2 2.79 21.63 -16.54
CA ASN A 2 1.32 21.77 -16.55
C ASN A 2 0.84 22.26 -15.18
N ALA A 3 0.45 23.54 -15.09
CA ALA A 3 -0.16 24.12 -13.89
C ALA A 3 -1.46 23.38 -13.47
N ASP A 4 -2.10 22.64 -14.39
CA ASP A 4 -3.29 21.83 -14.14
C ASP A 4 -3.04 20.55 -13.32
N ALA A 5 -1.79 20.14 -13.12
CA ALA A 5 -1.47 18.88 -12.43
C ALA A 5 -1.72 18.93 -10.92
N PHE A 6 -1.74 20.13 -10.33
CA PHE A 6 -1.86 20.34 -8.90
C PHE A 6 -3.20 20.98 -8.56
N PHE A 7 -3.75 20.62 -7.40
CA PHE A 7 -4.90 21.31 -6.82
C PHE A 7 -4.75 21.40 -5.31
N THR A 8 -5.45 22.38 -4.73
CA THR A 8 -5.44 22.62 -3.30
C THR A 8 -6.73 22.09 -2.68
N GLN A 9 -6.60 21.35 -1.59
CA GLN A 9 -7.72 20.90 -0.77
C GLN A 9 -7.65 21.60 0.60
N ARG A 10 -8.78 22.16 1.07
CA ARG A 10 -8.87 22.64 2.45
C ARG A 10 -8.97 21.45 3.40
N LYS A 11 -8.19 21.46 4.47
CA LYS A 11 -8.20 20.45 5.53
C LYS A 11 -8.20 21.12 6.90
N THR A 12 -8.89 20.50 7.84
CA THR A 12 -8.90 20.90 9.25
C THR A 12 -8.03 19.94 10.03
N CYS A 13 -7.06 20.46 10.78
CA CYS A 13 -6.17 19.60 11.57
C CYS A 13 -6.95 18.94 12.72
N PRO A 14 -6.93 17.60 12.84
CA PRO A 14 -7.63 16.92 13.94
C PRO A 14 -6.93 17.14 15.29
N VAL A 15 -5.70 17.62 15.36
CA VAL A 15 -5.01 17.82 16.63
C VAL A 15 -5.26 19.21 17.21
N CYS A 16 -5.15 20.26 16.39
CA CYS A 16 -5.26 21.64 16.87
C CYS A 16 -6.47 22.41 16.33
N GLY A 17 -7.23 21.85 15.39
CA GLY A 17 -8.42 22.49 14.79
C GLY A 17 -8.11 23.56 13.73
N LYS A 18 -6.83 23.85 13.46
CA LYS A 18 -6.45 24.85 12.44
C LYS A 18 -6.84 24.37 11.04
N GLU A 19 -7.51 25.24 10.30
CA GLU A 19 -7.74 25.06 8.86
C GLU A 19 -6.50 25.48 8.06
N PHE A 20 -6.14 24.68 7.07
CA PHE A 20 -5.04 24.96 6.16
C PHE A 20 -5.29 24.37 4.77
N ALA A 21 -4.51 24.84 3.81
CA ALA A 21 -4.50 24.37 2.43
C ALA A 21 -3.45 23.26 2.27
N ALA A 22 -3.85 22.10 1.77
CA ALA A 22 -2.96 21.00 1.42
C ALA A 22 -2.90 20.82 -0.09
N THR A 23 -1.70 20.68 -0.65
CA THR A 23 -1.50 20.47 -2.09
C THR A 23 -1.61 19.00 -2.43
N ARG A 24 -2.30 18.72 -3.53
CA ARG A 24 -2.52 17.39 -4.08
C ARG A 24 -2.21 17.37 -5.56
N ILE A 25 -1.89 16.17 -6.05
CA ILE A 25 -1.73 15.90 -7.48
C ILE A 25 -3.01 15.27 -8.00
N ARG A 26 -3.40 15.66 -9.22
CA ARG A 26 -4.46 14.99 -9.97
C ARG A 26 -3.96 13.64 -10.46
N SER A 27 -4.75 12.59 -10.27
CA SER A 27 -4.45 11.23 -10.76
C SER A 27 -4.12 11.20 -12.26
N SER A 28 -4.82 12.01 -13.07
CA SER A 28 -4.58 12.14 -14.52
C SER A 28 -3.15 12.59 -14.89
N SER A 29 -2.42 13.22 -13.95
CA SER A 29 -1.05 13.69 -14.15
C SER A 29 0.01 12.68 -13.70
N ILE A 30 -0.40 11.52 -13.16
CA ILE A 30 0.50 10.48 -12.67
C ILE A 30 0.84 9.52 -13.81
N ARG A 31 2.13 9.29 -14.03
CA ARG A 31 2.63 8.29 -14.99
C ARG A 31 3.59 7.36 -14.26
N VAL A 32 3.24 6.08 -14.17
CA VAL A 32 4.07 5.06 -13.53
C VAL A 32 5.07 4.54 -14.55
N LYS A 33 6.35 4.61 -14.23
CA LYS A 33 7.44 4.08 -15.05
C LYS A 33 7.71 2.62 -14.74
N GLU A 34 7.91 2.31 -13.47
CA GLU A 34 8.21 0.95 -13.01
C GLU A 34 7.83 0.77 -11.54
N ARG A 35 7.66 -0.49 -11.14
CA ARG A 35 7.54 -0.89 -9.73
C ARG A 35 8.74 -1.76 -9.36
N LEU A 36 9.41 -1.38 -8.29
CA LEU A 36 10.59 -2.04 -7.79
C LEU A 36 10.22 -3.17 -6.81
N PRO A 37 11.17 -4.10 -6.53
CA PRO A 37 10.91 -5.24 -5.66
C PRO A 37 10.47 -4.89 -4.24
N ASP A 38 10.86 -3.74 -3.69
CA ASP A 38 10.43 -3.25 -2.36
C ASP A 38 9.08 -2.52 -2.39
N PHE A 39 8.32 -2.65 -3.48
CA PHE A 39 7.07 -1.94 -3.77
C PHE A 39 7.21 -0.44 -4.01
N ARG A 40 8.43 0.10 -4.06
CA ARG A 40 8.65 1.47 -4.50
C ARG A 40 8.17 1.62 -5.94
N THR A 41 7.33 2.61 -6.20
CA THR A 41 6.92 2.95 -7.56
C THR A 41 7.75 4.13 -8.05
N VAL A 42 8.39 3.98 -9.21
CA VAL A 42 9.10 5.05 -9.90
C VAL A 42 8.13 5.70 -10.88
N PHE A 43 8.06 7.02 -10.84
CA PHE A 43 7.15 7.81 -11.67
C PHE A 43 7.91 8.61 -12.72
N GLU A 44 7.26 8.88 -13.84
CA GLU A 44 7.77 9.80 -14.85
C GLU A 44 7.22 11.21 -14.57
N GLY A 45 8.12 12.19 -14.51
CA GLY A 45 7.75 13.58 -14.22
C GLY A 45 7.45 13.82 -12.74
N ILE A 46 6.19 14.14 -12.42
CA ILE A 46 5.77 14.51 -11.07
C ILE A 46 5.67 13.25 -10.20
N ASN A 47 6.38 13.21 -9.07
CA ASN A 47 6.34 12.09 -8.14
C ASN A 47 5.19 12.26 -7.11
N PRO A 48 4.14 11.41 -7.14
CA PRO A 48 3.04 11.46 -6.18
C PRO A 48 3.47 11.20 -4.74
N LEU A 49 4.58 10.48 -4.54
CA LEU A 49 5.14 10.21 -3.21
C LEU A 49 5.34 11.51 -2.42
N HIS A 50 5.73 12.60 -3.10
CA HIS A 50 6.04 13.88 -2.45
C HIS A 50 4.82 14.54 -1.78
N TYR A 51 3.60 14.11 -2.13
CA TYR A 51 2.34 14.74 -1.71
C TYR A 51 1.46 13.81 -0.88
N GLN A 52 1.95 12.61 -0.53
CA GLN A 52 1.19 11.64 0.26
C GLN A 52 1.02 12.07 1.73
N VAL A 53 1.82 13.01 2.22
CA VAL A 53 1.76 13.49 3.61
C VAL A 53 1.22 14.92 3.66
N PHE A 54 0.23 15.11 4.53
CA PHE A 54 -0.24 16.43 4.92
C PHE A 54 0.43 16.83 6.24
N VAL A 55 0.80 18.10 6.34
CA VAL A 55 1.45 18.69 7.52
C VAL A 55 0.64 19.91 7.96
N CYS A 56 0.25 19.93 9.23
CA CYS A 56 -0.40 21.11 9.80
C CYS A 56 0.66 22.20 10.09
N PRO A 57 0.52 23.43 9.57
CA PRO A 57 1.49 24.49 9.81
C PRO A 57 1.49 25.01 11.26
N ALA A 58 0.41 24.78 12.02
CA ALA A 58 0.26 25.33 13.38
C ALA A 58 0.82 24.41 14.49
N CYS A 59 0.72 23.09 14.33
CA CYS A 59 1.19 22.14 15.35
C CYS A 59 2.07 21.02 14.78
N GLN A 60 2.38 21.05 13.48
CA GLN A 60 3.24 20.05 12.81
C GLN A 60 2.77 18.61 12.92
N TYR A 61 1.49 18.41 13.23
CA TYR A 61 0.85 17.13 13.04
C TYR A 61 0.95 16.75 11.57
N ALA A 62 1.57 15.61 11.30
CA ALA A 62 1.77 15.10 9.96
C ALA A 62 1.33 13.65 9.86
N ALA A 63 0.63 13.33 8.79
CA ALA A 63 0.13 11.97 8.54
C ALA A 63 -0.12 11.76 7.05
N LEU A 64 -0.17 10.49 6.64
CA LEU A 64 -0.58 10.13 5.30
C LEU A 64 -1.98 10.67 5.03
N GLU A 65 -2.22 11.15 3.82
CA GLU A 65 -3.47 11.75 3.38
C GLU A 65 -4.69 10.90 3.75
N ASN A 66 -4.67 9.61 3.43
CA ASN A 66 -5.76 8.66 3.66
C ASN A 66 -6.02 8.35 5.15
N ARG A 67 -5.10 8.73 6.03
CA ARG A 67 -5.15 8.52 7.48
C ARG A 67 -5.07 9.83 8.27
N PHE A 68 -5.09 10.98 7.59
CA PHE A 68 -4.82 12.26 8.24
C PHE A 68 -5.80 12.53 9.38
N ASP A 69 -7.07 12.15 9.18
CA ASP A 69 -8.15 12.33 10.16
C ASP A 69 -8.18 11.23 11.24
N GLN A 70 -7.38 10.17 11.10
CA GLN A 70 -7.31 9.01 12.02
C GLN A 70 -6.17 9.18 13.03
N VAL A 71 -6.38 10.05 14.02
CA VAL A 71 -5.37 10.26 15.07
C VAL A 71 -5.26 9.01 15.95
N THR A 72 -4.03 8.50 16.09
CA THR A 72 -3.72 7.39 16.99
C THR A 72 -3.37 7.92 18.38
N GLY A 73 -3.83 7.26 19.43
CA GLY A 73 -3.53 7.61 20.82
C GLY A 73 -4.33 8.80 21.37
N ASP A 74 -3.89 9.33 22.51
CA ASP A 74 -4.50 10.49 23.16
C ASP A 74 -4.11 11.79 22.42
N ARG A 75 -5.11 12.48 21.87
CA ARG A 75 -4.95 13.75 21.12
C ARG A 75 -4.30 14.85 21.95
N LEU A 76 -4.56 14.92 23.25
CA LEU A 76 -3.98 15.95 24.13
C LEU A 76 -2.49 15.69 24.36
N GLN A 77 -2.12 14.45 24.63
CA GLN A 77 -0.71 14.06 24.78
C GLN A 77 0.05 14.24 23.47
N LEU A 78 -0.53 13.79 22.35
CA LEU A 78 0.06 14.00 21.03
C LEU A 78 0.28 15.48 20.74
N ARG A 79 -0.72 16.33 21.00
CA ARG A 79 -0.59 17.77 20.79
C ARG A 79 0.55 18.37 21.61
N ARG A 80 0.67 18.00 22.88
CA ARG A 80 1.75 18.48 23.75
C ARG A 80 3.11 18.06 23.21
N GLY A 81 3.30 16.77 22.93
CA GLY A 81 4.57 16.28 22.40
C GLY A 81 4.95 16.89 21.05
N LEU A 82 3.97 17.18 20.19
CA LEU A 82 4.21 17.89 18.93
C LEU A 82 4.64 19.35 19.12
N LEU A 83 4.10 20.04 20.11
CA LEU A 83 4.51 21.40 20.45
C LEU A 83 5.88 21.43 21.11
N ASP A 84 6.21 20.45 21.94
CA ASP A 84 7.53 20.31 22.56
C ASP A 84 8.62 20.03 21.52
N ALA A 85 8.28 19.26 20.48
CA ALA A 85 9.17 18.96 19.36
C ALA A 85 9.10 19.97 18.21
N PHE A 86 8.40 21.10 18.38
CA PHE A 86 8.16 22.07 17.31
C PHE A 86 9.46 22.73 16.87
N SER A 87 9.69 22.78 15.55
CA SER A 87 10.87 23.42 14.94
C SER A 87 10.44 24.31 13.77
N PRO A 88 11.12 25.41 13.43
CA PRO A 88 10.81 26.12 12.18
C PRO A 88 10.91 25.19 10.97
N GLU A 89 9.85 25.13 10.15
CA GLU A 89 9.76 24.28 8.96
C GLU A 89 9.49 25.13 7.71
N PRO A 90 9.87 24.66 6.51
CA PRO A 90 9.47 25.31 5.27
C PRO A 90 7.95 25.23 5.06
N ASP A 91 7.44 26.04 4.12
CA ASP A 91 6.06 25.85 3.65
C ASP A 91 5.96 24.53 2.88
N PHE A 92 5.02 23.68 3.29
CA PHE A 92 4.73 22.40 2.65
C PHE A 92 3.61 22.51 1.59
N SER A 93 3.13 23.73 1.31
CA SER A 93 2.19 24.02 0.24
C SER A 93 2.90 24.18 -1.12
N GLY A 94 2.16 23.97 -2.20
CA GLY A 94 2.68 24.10 -3.57
C GLY A 94 3.58 22.94 -3.99
N ILE A 95 4.47 23.22 -4.95
CA ILE A 95 5.35 22.22 -5.56
C ILE A 95 6.48 21.86 -4.60
N ARG A 96 6.64 20.56 -4.32
CA ARG A 96 7.62 20.03 -3.37
C ARG A 96 8.83 19.42 -4.07
N THR A 97 10.02 19.78 -3.58
CA THR A 97 11.27 19.08 -3.91
C THR A 97 11.36 17.75 -3.13
N PRO A 98 12.26 16.83 -3.54
CA PRO A 98 12.54 15.62 -2.77
C PRO A 98 12.89 15.89 -1.30
N GLU A 99 13.62 16.95 -0.99
CA GLU A 99 14.00 17.33 0.38
C GLU A 99 12.77 17.75 1.20
N THR A 100 11.89 18.56 0.61
CA THR A 100 10.61 18.93 1.25
C THR A 100 9.75 17.69 1.48
N ALA A 101 9.68 16.77 0.51
CA ALA A 101 8.97 15.52 0.63
C ALA A 101 9.53 14.64 1.76
N LEU A 102 10.85 14.45 1.80
CA LEU A 102 11.54 13.72 2.86
C LEU A 102 11.17 14.28 4.23
N ARG A 103 11.23 15.61 4.38
CA ARG A 103 10.88 16.27 5.63
C ARG A 103 9.43 16.01 6.07
N THR A 104 8.47 16.01 5.13
CA THR A 104 7.07 15.68 5.47
C THR A 104 6.94 14.27 6.05
N PHE A 105 7.66 13.29 5.50
CA PHE A 105 7.65 11.92 6.01
C PHE A 105 8.34 11.80 7.38
N GLU A 106 9.43 12.53 7.61
CA GLU A 106 10.06 12.60 8.94
C GLU A 106 9.10 13.15 9.99
N LEU A 107 8.36 14.21 9.67
CA LEU A 107 7.33 14.77 10.55
C LEU A 107 6.20 13.77 10.80
N ALA A 108 5.81 12.99 9.78
CA ALA A 108 4.79 11.95 9.94
C ALA A 108 5.28 10.79 10.82
N LEU A 109 6.54 10.37 10.66
CA LEU A 109 7.17 9.36 11.52
C LEU A 109 7.28 9.86 12.96
N ARG A 110 7.71 11.12 13.17
CA ARG A 110 7.74 11.76 14.48
C ARG A 110 6.35 11.79 15.13
N THR A 111 5.32 12.15 14.35
CA THR A 111 3.93 12.15 14.81
C THR A 111 3.51 10.74 15.25
N ALA A 112 3.83 9.72 14.46
CA ALA A 112 3.54 8.33 14.78
C ALA A 112 4.26 7.86 16.06
N GLN A 113 5.52 8.25 16.26
CA GLN A 113 6.32 7.93 17.45
C GLN A 113 5.76 8.60 18.71
N ILE A 114 5.48 9.91 18.66
CA ILE A 114 4.88 10.65 19.80
C ILE A 114 3.50 10.09 20.14
N GLY A 115 2.71 9.73 19.13
CA GLY A 115 1.37 9.14 19.32
C GLY A 115 1.37 7.67 19.74
N GLY A 116 2.55 7.04 19.90
CA GLY A 116 2.66 5.63 20.27
C GLY A 116 2.05 4.68 19.23
N ALA A 117 2.10 5.03 17.95
CA ALA A 117 1.55 4.21 16.87
C ALA A 117 2.31 2.86 16.78
N PRO A 118 1.64 1.75 16.44
CA PRO A 118 2.29 0.45 16.35
C PRO A 118 3.31 0.42 15.20
N ALA A 119 4.25 -0.54 15.26
CA ALA A 119 5.32 -0.68 14.28
C ALA A 119 4.79 -0.86 12.84
N SER A 120 3.61 -1.47 12.68
CA SER A 120 2.91 -1.61 11.38
C SER A 120 2.54 -0.27 10.72
N LEU A 121 2.43 0.82 11.48
CA LEU A 121 2.22 2.17 10.95
C LEU A 121 3.52 2.95 10.77
N GLN A 122 4.51 2.69 11.61
CA GLN A 122 5.81 3.37 11.54
C GLN A 122 6.68 2.84 10.40
N ALA A 123 6.67 1.53 10.14
CA ALA A 123 7.54 0.90 9.15
C ALA A 123 7.33 1.44 7.73
N PRO A 124 6.08 1.60 7.21
CA PRO A 124 5.86 2.12 5.86
C PRO A 124 6.24 3.61 5.70
N LEU A 125 6.17 4.40 6.77
CA LEU A 125 6.64 5.80 6.76
C LEU A 125 8.16 5.83 6.67
N THR A 126 8.82 5.02 7.50
CA THR A 126 10.28 4.90 7.56
C THR A 126 10.84 4.44 6.22
N LEU A 127 10.21 3.45 5.58
CA LEU A 127 10.65 2.96 4.26
C LEU A 127 10.51 4.01 3.15
N ARG A 128 9.47 4.86 3.20
CA ARG A 128 9.31 5.96 2.24
C ARG A 128 10.38 7.02 2.38
N VAL A 129 10.87 7.28 3.59
CA VAL A 129 12.04 8.16 3.79
C VAL A 129 13.27 7.56 3.11
N ALA A 130 13.50 6.26 3.26
CA ALA A 130 14.60 5.56 2.57
C ALA A 130 14.49 5.70 1.04
N TRP A 131 13.30 5.51 0.47
CA TRP A 131 13.05 5.67 -0.96
C TRP A 131 13.39 7.07 -1.48
N ILE A 132 12.99 8.12 -0.75
CA ILE A 132 13.28 9.50 -1.15
C ILE A 132 14.78 9.79 -1.01
N ALA A 133 15.42 9.31 0.06
CA ALA A 133 16.87 9.43 0.24
C ALA A 133 17.65 8.76 -0.91
N ARG A 134 17.19 7.58 -1.34
CA ARG A 134 17.75 6.85 -2.48
C ARG A 134 17.64 7.63 -3.79
N ASP A 135 16.50 8.29 -4.01
CA ASP A 135 16.29 9.14 -5.19
C ASP A 135 17.21 10.36 -5.23
N MET A 136 17.65 10.84 -4.06
CA MET A 136 18.63 11.91 -3.94
C MET A 136 20.09 11.42 -3.95
N GLY A 137 20.31 10.10 -4.02
CA GLY A 137 21.65 9.50 -3.93
C GLY A 137 22.27 9.56 -2.53
N TRP A 138 21.47 9.79 -1.49
CA TRP A 138 21.93 9.89 -0.10
C TRP A 138 22.03 8.49 0.52
N ASN A 139 23.01 7.71 0.06
CA ASN A 139 23.15 6.28 0.36
C ASN A 139 23.21 5.95 1.86
N ASP A 140 23.89 6.78 2.67
CA ASP A 140 23.97 6.57 4.12
C ASP A 140 22.61 6.73 4.80
N LEU A 141 21.83 7.71 4.35
CA LEU A 141 20.49 7.97 4.88
C LEU A 141 19.52 6.88 4.45
N ASP A 142 19.55 6.51 3.17
CA ASP A 142 18.80 5.38 2.61
C ASP A 142 19.06 4.11 3.44
N ARG A 143 20.33 3.77 3.66
CA ARG A 143 20.71 2.59 4.44
C ARG A 143 20.15 2.64 5.87
N ARG A 144 20.34 3.76 6.59
CA ARG A 144 19.86 3.92 7.98
C ARG A 144 18.35 3.76 8.09
N TYR A 145 17.59 4.39 7.19
CA TYR A 145 16.13 4.28 7.18
C TYR A 145 15.65 2.91 6.70
N THR A 146 16.37 2.26 5.78
CA THR A 146 16.08 0.88 5.36
C THR A 146 16.28 -0.10 6.52
N GLU A 147 17.36 0.01 7.28
CA GLU A 147 17.60 -0.76 8.52
C GLU A 147 16.53 -0.48 9.58
N GLY A 148 16.13 0.78 9.76
CA GLY A 148 15.06 1.16 10.66
C GLY A 148 13.70 0.58 10.27
N ALA A 149 13.36 0.63 8.98
CA ALA A 149 12.12 0.08 8.45
C ALA A 149 12.10 -1.44 8.61
N LEU A 150 13.21 -2.13 8.33
CA LEU A 150 13.35 -3.57 8.53
C LEU A 150 13.04 -3.96 9.99
N ARG A 151 13.68 -3.33 10.97
CA ARG A 151 13.42 -3.61 12.41
C ARG A 151 11.95 -3.40 12.78
N LEU A 152 11.31 -2.35 12.25
CA LEU A 152 9.90 -2.08 12.51
C LEU A 152 8.99 -3.11 11.82
N TYR A 153 9.33 -3.58 10.61
CA TYR A 153 8.58 -4.64 9.94
C TYR A 153 8.70 -5.97 10.65
N GLU A 154 9.89 -6.32 11.17
CA GLU A 154 10.06 -7.53 12.01
C GLU A 154 9.26 -7.43 13.31
N ALA A 155 9.29 -6.29 13.98
CA ALA A 155 8.46 -6.05 15.16
C ALA A 155 6.97 -6.15 14.85
N ALA A 156 6.52 -5.59 13.71
CA ALA A 156 5.14 -5.68 13.25
C ALA A 156 4.73 -7.12 12.88
N PHE A 157 5.67 -7.93 12.37
CA PHE A 157 5.45 -9.34 12.06
C PHE A 157 5.32 -10.19 13.33
N GLY A 158 6.14 -9.89 14.36
CA GLY A 158 6.10 -10.61 15.64
C GLY A 158 4.90 -10.27 16.53
N ASP A 159 4.23 -9.15 16.31
CA ASP A 159 3.01 -8.76 17.04
C ASP A 159 1.77 -9.47 16.47
N ASP A 160 1.62 -10.75 16.86
CA ASP A 160 0.75 -11.80 16.31
C ASP A 160 -0.79 -11.55 16.46
N ARG A 161 -1.21 -10.35 16.90
CA ARG A 161 -2.61 -10.08 17.28
C ARG A 161 -3.54 -9.76 16.09
N ASN A 162 -3.01 -9.39 14.92
CA ASN A 162 -3.83 -8.95 13.77
C ASN A 162 -3.37 -9.49 12.38
N ALA A 163 -2.35 -10.33 12.31
CA ALA A 163 -1.68 -10.72 11.05
C ALA A 163 -2.29 -11.96 10.38
N LYS A 164 -3.60 -12.00 10.12
CA LYS A 164 -4.22 -13.12 9.37
C LYS A 164 -4.46 -12.85 7.88
N SER A 165 -4.10 -11.67 7.37
CA SER A 165 -4.44 -11.25 6.00
C SER A 165 -3.32 -10.57 5.20
N SER A 166 -2.12 -10.33 5.75
CA SER A 166 -1.00 -9.71 5.00
C SER A 166 0.37 -10.29 5.36
N THR A 167 0.39 -11.48 5.93
CA THR A 167 1.58 -12.15 6.46
C THR A 167 2.60 -12.44 5.37
N VAL A 168 2.14 -12.84 4.19
CA VAL A 168 3.02 -13.21 3.06
C VAL A 168 3.70 -11.99 2.45
N THR A 169 2.94 -10.93 2.16
CA THR A 169 3.50 -9.67 1.67
C THR A 169 4.52 -9.09 2.65
N LEU A 170 4.25 -9.17 3.96
CA LEU A 170 5.17 -8.71 4.98
C LEU A 170 6.44 -9.57 5.04
N MET A 171 6.32 -10.91 5.00
CA MET A 171 7.48 -11.82 4.92
C MET A 171 8.35 -11.52 3.70
N TYR A 172 7.72 -11.33 2.54
CA TYR A 172 8.41 -10.97 1.31
C TYR A 172 9.17 -9.66 1.45
N LEU A 173 8.51 -8.61 1.97
CA LEU A 173 9.12 -7.30 2.13
C LEU A 173 10.30 -7.34 3.09
N ILE A 174 10.18 -8.03 4.23
CA ILE A 174 11.30 -8.23 5.17
C ILE A 174 12.49 -8.87 4.46
N GLY A 175 12.24 -9.93 3.68
CA GLY A 175 13.30 -10.61 2.92
C GLY A 175 13.95 -9.73 1.84
N GLU A 176 13.18 -8.91 1.14
CA GLU A 176 13.70 -7.96 0.17
C GLU A 176 14.55 -6.87 0.84
N LEU A 177 14.14 -6.34 2.00
CA LEU A 177 14.94 -5.34 2.74
C LEU A 177 16.26 -5.93 3.25
N TYR A 178 16.25 -7.17 3.75
CA TYR A 178 17.49 -7.89 4.09
C TYR A 178 18.44 -8.00 2.88
N ARG A 179 17.89 -8.29 1.69
CA ARG A 179 18.66 -8.39 0.44
C ARG A 179 19.28 -7.05 0.06
N GLN A 180 18.51 -5.96 0.14
CA GLN A 180 18.98 -4.60 -0.14
C GLN A 180 20.11 -4.16 0.80
N LEU A 181 20.10 -4.65 2.05
CA LEU A 181 21.14 -4.37 3.04
C LEU A 181 22.37 -5.29 2.92
N GLY A 182 22.39 -6.19 1.93
CA GLY A 182 23.50 -7.14 1.72
C GLY A 182 23.49 -8.33 2.69
N GLN A 183 22.44 -8.48 3.51
CA GLN A 183 22.30 -9.58 4.46
C GLN A 183 21.63 -10.78 3.77
N TYR A 184 22.33 -11.36 2.79
CA TYR A 184 21.74 -12.33 1.87
C TYR A 184 21.28 -13.63 2.53
N ALA A 185 21.98 -14.11 3.57
CA ALA A 185 21.57 -15.30 4.30
C ALA A 185 20.17 -15.14 4.92
N GLU A 186 19.89 -14.00 5.56
CA GLU A 186 18.57 -13.68 6.11
C GLU A 186 17.53 -13.51 5.02
N ALA A 187 17.90 -12.81 3.94
CA ALA A 187 17.02 -12.60 2.79
C ALA A 187 16.53 -13.94 2.22
N VAL A 188 17.43 -14.91 2.03
CA VAL A 188 17.08 -16.26 1.55
C VAL A 188 16.08 -16.94 2.47
N ARG A 189 16.29 -16.85 3.80
CA ARG A 189 15.38 -17.47 4.78
C ARG A 189 13.98 -16.85 4.74
N TRP A 190 13.88 -15.53 4.71
CA TRP A 190 12.59 -14.84 4.68
C TRP A 190 11.85 -15.00 3.34
N LEU A 191 12.56 -14.91 2.22
CA LEU A 191 11.96 -15.07 0.89
C LEU A 191 11.51 -16.52 0.64
N ALA A 192 12.24 -17.52 1.16
CA ALA A 192 11.79 -18.91 1.14
C ALA A 192 10.49 -19.09 1.94
N LYS A 193 10.42 -18.52 3.16
CA LYS A 193 9.20 -18.56 3.99
C LYS A 193 8.01 -17.95 3.25
N ALA A 194 8.20 -16.80 2.60
CA ALA A 194 7.15 -16.14 1.83
C ALA A 194 6.69 -16.99 0.63
N ALA A 195 7.64 -17.50 -0.18
CA ALA A 195 7.35 -18.27 -1.39
C ALA A 195 6.70 -19.64 -1.12
N MET A 196 6.91 -20.20 0.07
CA MET A 196 6.34 -21.50 0.48
C MET A 196 5.08 -21.36 1.33
N HIS A 197 4.68 -20.14 1.71
CA HIS A 197 3.54 -19.93 2.59
C HIS A 197 2.23 -20.37 1.91
N PRO A 198 1.32 -21.10 2.59
CA PRO A 198 0.08 -21.59 1.96
C PRO A 198 -0.79 -20.49 1.33
N ASP A 199 -0.84 -19.32 1.97
CA ASP A 199 -1.61 -18.17 1.50
C ASP A 199 -0.97 -17.43 0.32
N VAL A 200 0.28 -17.72 -0.06
CA VAL A 200 0.95 -17.06 -1.20
C VAL A 200 0.15 -17.22 -2.50
N LYS A 201 -0.57 -18.34 -2.62
CA LYS A 201 -1.43 -18.66 -3.78
C LYS A 201 -2.62 -17.69 -3.92
N LYS A 202 -2.99 -16.99 -2.85
CA LYS A 202 -4.04 -15.95 -2.87
C LYS A 202 -3.51 -14.63 -3.43
N GLU A 203 -2.19 -14.45 -3.48
CA GLU A 203 -1.50 -13.24 -3.94
C GLU A 203 -0.49 -13.60 -5.06
N PRO A 204 -0.94 -13.92 -6.29
CA PRO A 204 -0.06 -14.46 -7.35
C PRO A 204 1.13 -13.57 -7.71
N GLU A 205 0.96 -12.25 -7.62
CA GLU A 205 2.07 -11.31 -7.88
C GLU A 205 3.15 -11.38 -6.78
N ILE A 206 2.74 -11.54 -5.53
CA ILE A 206 3.66 -11.73 -4.41
C ILE A 206 4.34 -13.09 -4.52
N GLU A 207 3.64 -14.14 -4.96
CA GLU A 207 4.27 -15.44 -5.24
C GLU A 207 5.39 -15.30 -6.29
N ARG A 208 5.09 -14.63 -7.41
CA ARG A 208 6.05 -14.41 -8.49
C ARG A 208 7.27 -13.63 -7.99
N LEU A 209 7.04 -12.52 -7.28
CA LEU A 209 8.10 -11.69 -6.71
C LEU A 209 8.93 -12.45 -5.68
N ALA A 210 8.31 -13.18 -4.76
CA ALA A 210 9.01 -13.95 -3.73
C ALA A 210 9.91 -15.03 -4.33
N ARG A 211 9.43 -15.77 -5.34
CA ARG A 211 10.24 -16.78 -6.04
C ARG A 211 11.41 -16.14 -6.79
N GLN A 212 11.16 -15.02 -7.49
CA GLN A 212 12.19 -14.29 -8.22
C GLN A 212 13.28 -13.76 -7.28
N GLN A 213 12.90 -13.03 -6.23
CA GLN A 213 13.85 -12.50 -5.26
C GLN A 213 14.56 -13.59 -4.48
N TRP A 214 13.91 -14.73 -4.21
CA TRP A 214 14.55 -15.86 -3.55
C TRP A 214 15.68 -16.46 -4.40
N SER A 215 15.49 -16.60 -5.72
CA SER A 215 16.57 -17.03 -6.63
C SER A 215 17.74 -16.06 -6.60
N LEU A 216 17.46 -14.76 -6.75
CA LEU A 216 18.47 -13.70 -6.74
C LEU A 216 19.25 -13.68 -5.42
N ALA A 217 18.56 -13.75 -4.28
CA ALA A 217 19.20 -13.76 -2.97
C ALA A 217 20.11 -14.98 -2.78
N ARG A 218 19.78 -16.15 -3.33
CA ARG A 218 20.64 -17.35 -3.27
C ARG A 218 21.89 -17.20 -4.13
N GLU A 219 21.77 -16.60 -5.31
CA GLU A 219 22.91 -16.30 -6.18
C GLU A 219 23.86 -15.30 -5.50
N GLN A 220 23.30 -14.22 -4.92
CA GLN A 220 24.06 -13.22 -4.18
C GLN A 220 24.73 -13.80 -2.92
N ASN A 221 24.04 -14.67 -2.18
CA ASN A 221 24.62 -15.32 -1.01
C ASN A 221 25.81 -16.21 -1.39
N LYS A 222 25.69 -17.01 -2.45
CA LYS A 222 26.79 -17.86 -2.95
C LYS A 222 27.97 -17.05 -3.46
N ALA A 223 27.72 -15.95 -4.17
CA ALA A 223 28.77 -15.06 -4.65
C ALA A 223 29.55 -14.43 -3.48
N GLY A 224 28.85 -13.96 -2.44
CA GLY A 224 29.48 -13.40 -1.23
C GLY A 224 30.29 -14.44 -0.43
N GLU A 225 29.84 -15.70 -0.38
CA GLU A 225 30.59 -16.80 0.22
C GLU A 225 31.88 -17.12 -0.55
N GLN A 226 31.86 -17.03 -1.89
CA GLN A 226 33.04 -17.26 -2.74
C GLN A 226 34.06 -16.13 -2.67
N GLU A 227 33.61 -14.88 -2.58
CA GLU A 227 34.50 -13.72 -2.36
C GLU A 227 35.17 -13.80 -0.99
N SER A 228 34.41 -14.16 0.05
CA SER A 228 34.91 -14.37 1.41
C SER A 228 35.82 -15.61 1.54
N GLY A 229 35.62 -16.63 0.70
CA GLY A 229 36.39 -17.88 0.67
C GLY A 229 37.70 -17.83 -0.11
N SER A 230 38.01 -16.73 -0.80
CA SER A 230 39.30 -16.53 -1.51
C SER A 230 40.45 -16.01 -0.63
N GLY A 231 40.17 -15.71 0.65
CA GLY A 231 41.17 -15.53 1.71
C GLY A 231 41.35 -16.82 2.51
N GLN A 232 42.37 -17.61 2.18
CA GLN A 232 42.70 -18.95 2.70
C GLN A 232 42.70 -19.08 4.24
N VAL A 233 42.27 -20.24 4.77
CA VAL A 233 43.14 -21.29 5.36
C VAL A 233 42.39 -22.63 5.43
N GLU A 234 43.03 -23.67 4.89
CA GLU A 234 42.70 -25.10 5.02
C GLU A 234 42.94 -25.62 6.44
N VAL A 235 41.97 -26.31 7.05
CA VAL A 235 42.23 -27.48 7.92
C VAL A 235 41.12 -28.52 7.74
N SER A 236 41.57 -29.76 7.55
CA SER A 236 40.91 -30.98 7.12
C SER A 236 40.23 -31.80 8.23
N GLU A 237 39.20 -32.57 7.80
CA GLU A 237 38.77 -33.91 8.29
C GLU A 237 38.24 -34.04 9.75
N THR A 238 37.23 -34.84 10.13
CA THR A 238 36.46 -35.95 9.52
C THR A 238 35.22 -36.24 10.41
N LEU A 239 34.14 -36.78 9.84
CA LEU A 239 33.03 -37.53 10.50
C LEU A 239 33.24 -39.04 10.26
N PRO A 240 32.76 -39.98 11.12
CA PRO A 240 31.52 -40.76 10.83
C PRO A 240 30.84 -41.42 12.10
N PRO A 241 29.93 -42.43 12.05
CA PRO A 241 28.61 -42.56 11.39
C PRO A 241 27.46 -43.20 12.25
N ALA A 242 26.24 -43.26 11.64
CA ALA A 242 25.20 -44.34 11.61
C ALA A 242 24.06 -44.53 12.68
N GLU A 243 22.88 -44.89 12.12
CA GLU A 243 21.49 -45.11 12.61
C GLU A 243 21.23 -46.49 13.32
N PRO A 244 20.02 -47.13 13.45
CA PRO A 244 18.59 -46.79 13.17
C PRO A 244 17.53 -47.28 14.21
N GLY A 245 16.23 -47.03 13.98
CA GLY A 245 15.14 -47.65 14.78
C GLY A 245 13.68 -47.41 14.32
N SER A 246 13.16 -48.36 13.54
CA SER A 246 11.78 -48.82 13.25
C SER A 246 10.54 -48.35 14.06
N GLY A 247 9.38 -48.29 13.38
CA GLY A 247 8.05 -48.57 13.96
C GLY A 247 6.84 -48.07 13.15
N GLN A 248 5.99 -48.98 12.66
CA GLN A 248 4.80 -48.74 11.81
C GLN A 248 3.45 -48.79 12.58
N PHE A 249 2.38 -48.36 11.87
CA PHE A 249 0.94 -48.65 12.02
C PHE A 249 0.17 -47.84 13.10
N VAL A 250 -1.10 -47.39 12.97
CA VAL A 250 -2.26 -47.81 12.15
C VAL A 250 -3.31 -46.67 12.04
N ASN A 251 -3.95 -46.60 10.85
CA ASN A 251 -5.35 -46.33 10.46
C ASN A 251 -6.37 -45.63 11.40
N ALA A 252 -7.14 -44.68 10.85
CA ALA A 252 -8.50 -44.37 11.27
C ALA A 252 -9.36 -43.91 10.07
N GLN A 253 -10.47 -44.61 9.84
CA GLN A 253 -11.50 -44.35 8.83
C GLN A 253 -12.53 -43.32 9.32
N SER A 254 -13.10 -42.57 8.36
CA SER A 254 -14.52 -42.16 8.14
C SER A 254 -15.40 -41.74 9.34
N THR A 255 -16.31 -40.76 9.28
CA THR A 255 -17.38 -40.48 8.30
C THR A 255 -18.08 -39.15 8.68
N GLU A 256 -18.64 -38.46 7.66
CA GLU A 256 -19.96 -37.75 7.65
C GLU A 256 -20.25 -36.63 8.68
N SER A 257 -21.09 -35.62 8.46
CA SER A 257 -21.95 -35.12 7.38
C SER A 257 -22.48 -33.76 7.86
N ASN A 258 -22.80 -32.82 6.95
CA ASN A 258 -24.07 -32.07 7.00
C ASN A 258 -24.20 -31.08 5.83
N GLU A 259 -25.18 -31.36 4.98
CA GLU A 259 -25.80 -30.41 4.07
C GLU A 259 -26.68 -29.42 4.86
N ARG A 260 -26.75 -28.16 4.39
CA ARG A 260 -27.96 -27.34 4.53
C ARG A 260 -28.22 -26.53 3.28
N ASP A 261 -29.42 -26.76 2.75
CA ASP A 261 -30.11 -26.06 1.68
C ASP A 261 -30.17 -24.54 1.87
N MET A 262 -30.16 -23.81 0.75
CA MET A 262 -30.88 -22.53 0.66
C MET A 262 -31.59 -22.37 -0.69
N ALA A 263 -32.83 -21.91 -0.58
CA ALA A 263 -33.87 -21.90 -1.58
C ALA A 263 -33.59 -20.99 -2.80
N LYS A 264 -34.04 -21.48 -3.96
CA LYS A 264 -34.07 -20.79 -5.25
C LYS A 264 -35.05 -19.62 -5.21
N THR A 265 -34.56 -18.41 -5.52
CA THR A 265 -35.39 -17.28 -5.96
C THR A 265 -35.10 -16.99 -7.43
N THR A 266 -36.16 -17.00 -8.21
CA THR A 266 -36.23 -16.80 -9.66
C THR A 266 -35.76 -15.39 -10.06
N ARG A 267 -34.58 -15.29 -10.69
CA ARG A 267 -34.12 -14.04 -11.34
C ARG A 267 -34.55 -14.01 -12.80
N LYS A 268 -35.19 -12.90 -13.20
CA LYS A 268 -35.45 -12.51 -14.59
C LYS A 268 -34.18 -12.73 -15.43
N ARG A 269 -34.34 -13.32 -16.62
CA ARG A 269 -33.24 -13.61 -17.55
C ARG A 269 -32.60 -12.30 -18.02
N LEU A 270 -31.48 -11.92 -17.41
CA LEU A 270 -30.54 -11.00 -18.05
C LEU A 270 -29.82 -11.77 -19.17
N GLY A 271 -29.61 -11.11 -20.30
CA GLY A 271 -28.86 -11.65 -21.45
C GLY A 271 -27.44 -12.14 -21.09
N PRO A 272 -26.71 -12.71 -22.04
CA PRO A 272 -25.41 -13.33 -21.78
C PRO A 272 -24.47 -12.36 -21.06
N LYS A 273 -24.01 -12.76 -19.87
CA LYS A 273 -23.04 -11.99 -19.08
C LYS A 273 -21.67 -12.14 -19.71
N ILE A 274 -21.24 -11.13 -20.45
CA ILE A 274 -19.87 -11.02 -20.94
C ILE A 274 -19.01 -10.52 -19.76
N ARG A 275 -17.90 -11.22 -19.45
CA ARG A 275 -16.95 -10.76 -18.42
C ARG A 275 -16.11 -9.63 -19.01
N PHE A 276 -16.20 -8.45 -18.41
CA PHE A 276 -15.43 -7.27 -18.78
C PHE A 276 -14.54 -6.89 -17.59
N ASN A 277 -13.22 -6.87 -17.78
CA ASN A 277 -12.28 -6.48 -16.75
C ASN A 277 -12.07 -4.96 -16.81
N VAL A 278 -12.53 -4.24 -15.79
CA VAL A 278 -12.33 -2.80 -15.66
C VAL A 278 -11.15 -2.56 -14.73
N THR A 279 -10.18 -1.76 -15.17
CA THR A 279 -9.14 -1.24 -14.26
C THR A 279 -9.63 0.10 -13.75
N LEU A 280 -9.85 0.20 -12.45
CA LEU A 280 -10.31 1.42 -11.79
C LEU A 280 -9.19 1.98 -10.92
N TYR A 281 -9.13 3.30 -10.83
CA TYR A 281 -8.24 3.98 -9.90
C TYR A 281 -8.73 3.79 -8.45
N GLU A 282 -7.83 4.00 -7.49
CA GLU A 282 -8.10 3.72 -6.07
C GLU A 282 -9.22 4.61 -5.51
N ASP A 283 -9.28 5.87 -5.94
CA ASP A 283 -10.32 6.84 -5.57
C ASP A 283 -11.68 6.49 -6.17
N GLU A 284 -11.72 6.01 -7.41
CA GLU A 284 -12.94 5.48 -8.04
C GLU A 284 -13.47 4.25 -7.29
N LEU A 285 -12.56 3.34 -6.90
CA LEU A 285 -12.90 2.16 -6.11
C LEU A 285 -13.42 2.55 -4.73
N ASP A 286 -12.81 3.52 -4.07
CA ASP A 286 -13.24 3.99 -2.76
C ASP A 286 -14.57 4.75 -2.82
N TRP A 287 -14.78 5.55 -3.87
CA TRP A 287 -16.08 6.17 -4.12
C TRP A 287 -17.17 5.13 -4.39
N LEU A 288 -16.88 4.12 -5.22
CA LEU A 288 -17.80 3.00 -5.47
C LEU A 288 -18.11 2.20 -4.20
N LYS A 289 -17.12 1.95 -3.33
CA LYS A 289 -17.33 1.30 -2.02
C LYS A 289 -18.32 2.11 -1.18
N ARG A 290 -18.11 3.44 -1.08
CA ARG A 290 -19.01 4.33 -0.32
C ARG A 290 -20.43 4.28 -0.88
N LEU A 291 -20.58 4.38 -2.20
CA LEU A 291 -21.89 4.37 -2.85
C LEU A 291 -22.61 3.02 -2.68
N SER A 292 -21.87 1.90 -2.80
CA SER A 292 -22.42 0.56 -2.59
C SER A 292 -22.90 0.29 -1.15
N ALA A 293 -22.41 1.06 -0.18
CA ALA A 293 -22.79 0.94 1.22
C ALA A 293 -24.06 1.74 1.58
N VAL A 294 -24.48 2.71 0.75
CA VAL A 294 -25.64 3.58 1.04
C VAL A 294 -26.95 2.78 1.20
N PRO A 295 -27.33 1.88 0.28
CA PRO A 295 -28.58 1.11 0.41
C PRO A 295 -28.60 0.20 1.66
N TYR A 296 -27.41 -0.22 2.10
CA TYR A 296 -27.27 -1.03 3.30
C TYR A 296 -27.47 -0.18 4.56
N ALA A 297 -26.94 1.04 4.58
CA ALA A 297 -27.12 1.98 5.69
C ALA A 297 -28.57 2.43 5.86
N GLU A 298 -29.31 2.62 4.76
CA GLU A 298 -30.67 3.17 4.78
C GLU A 298 -31.77 2.11 4.84
N GLY A 299 -31.56 0.92 4.26
CA GLY A 299 -32.60 -0.11 4.13
C GLY A 299 -32.11 -1.55 4.35
N LYS A 300 -30.86 -1.74 4.81
CA LYS A 300 -30.22 -3.07 4.95
C LYS A 300 -30.23 -3.91 3.67
N VAL A 301 -30.32 -3.27 2.50
CA VAL A 301 -30.26 -3.94 1.20
C VAL A 301 -28.81 -3.94 0.73
N PHE A 302 -28.29 -5.12 0.38
CA PHE A 302 -26.93 -5.24 -0.15
C PHE A 302 -26.90 -4.93 -1.65
N MET A 303 -25.99 -4.05 -2.06
CA MET A 303 -25.75 -3.72 -3.46
C MET A 303 -24.26 -3.94 -3.76
N ASP A 304 -23.95 -4.87 -4.67
CA ASP A 304 -22.56 -5.07 -5.10
C ASP A 304 -22.08 -3.96 -6.03
N LYS A 305 -20.76 -3.79 -6.14
CA LYS A 305 -20.13 -2.75 -6.98
C LYS A 305 -20.51 -2.89 -8.45
N GLU A 306 -20.69 -4.12 -8.93
CA GLU A 306 -21.12 -4.39 -10.30
C GLU A 306 -22.54 -3.85 -10.57
N THR A 307 -23.43 -3.94 -9.58
CA THR A 307 -24.80 -3.42 -9.69
C THR A 307 -24.80 -1.89 -9.69
N VAL A 308 -23.95 -1.26 -8.86
CA VAL A 308 -23.75 0.19 -8.89
C VAL A 308 -23.26 0.64 -10.27
N LEU A 309 -22.22 0.00 -10.80
CA LEU A 309 -21.68 0.32 -12.14
C LEU A 309 -22.72 0.12 -13.23
N ARG A 310 -23.50 -0.96 -13.18
CA ARG A 310 -24.57 -1.23 -14.15
C ARG A 310 -25.67 -0.17 -14.08
N ALA A 311 -26.04 0.27 -12.88
CA ALA A 311 -27.04 1.32 -12.70
C ALA A 311 -26.54 2.67 -13.25
N LEU A 312 -25.28 3.03 -12.99
CA LEU A 312 -24.66 4.25 -13.53
C LEU A 312 -24.60 4.23 -15.06
N LEU A 313 -24.16 3.11 -15.65
CA LEU A 313 -24.12 2.95 -17.11
C LEU A 313 -25.52 2.99 -17.72
N GLY A 314 -26.51 2.34 -17.09
CA GLY A 314 -27.90 2.38 -17.53
C GLY A 314 -28.45 3.80 -17.54
N ALA A 315 -28.24 4.56 -16.46
CA ALA A 315 -28.64 5.96 -16.36
C ALA A 315 -27.94 6.84 -17.42
N ALA A 316 -26.64 6.63 -17.64
CA ALA A 316 -25.89 7.37 -18.66
C ALA A 316 -26.39 7.08 -20.09
N MET A 317 -26.73 5.82 -20.39
CA MET A 317 -27.29 5.42 -21.69
C MET A 317 -28.70 5.98 -21.93
N GLU A 318 -29.52 6.06 -20.88
CA GLU A 318 -30.88 6.59 -20.95
C GLU A 318 -30.90 8.13 -21.08
N ALA A 319 -30.06 8.82 -20.31
CA ALA A 319 -29.98 10.28 -20.32
C ALA A 319 -29.25 10.82 -21.57
N TRP A 320 -28.26 10.09 -22.10
CA TRP A 320 -27.45 10.53 -23.24
C TRP A 320 -27.25 9.42 -24.28
N PRO A 321 -28.28 9.11 -25.10
CA PRO A 321 -28.20 8.05 -26.10
C PRO A 321 -27.21 8.35 -27.25
N GLU A 322 -26.89 9.63 -27.49
CA GLU A 322 -25.89 10.03 -28.50
C GLU A 322 -24.84 10.99 -27.92
N VAL A 323 -23.72 10.44 -27.42
CA VAL A 323 -22.53 11.22 -27.02
C VAL A 323 -21.58 11.34 -28.22
N ARG A 324 -21.26 12.57 -28.64
CA ARG A 324 -20.35 12.85 -29.78
C ARG A 324 -19.32 13.94 -29.43
N GLY A 325 -18.26 14.06 -30.23
CA GLY A 325 -17.32 15.19 -30.17
C GLY A 325 -16.30 15.11 -29.02
N PHE A 326 -15.81 13.91 -28.73
CA PHE A 326 -14.69 13.62 -27.82
C PHE A 326 -13.63 12.79 -28.54
N THR A 327 -12.37 12.92 -28.15
CA THR A 327 -11.22 12.20 -28.75
C THR A 327 -10.48 11.31 -27.76
N ASP A 328 -10.71 11.51 -26.47
CA ASP A 328 -10.08 10.80 -25.36
C ASP A 328 -11.05 10.68 -24.16
N GLU A 329 -10.59 9.99 -23.12
CA GLU A 329 -11.34 9.73 -21.89
C GLU A 329 -11.72 11.02 -21.14
N ASP A 330 -10.81 11.99 -21.08
CA ASP A 330 -11.04 13.27 -20.41
C ASP A 330 -12.09 14.11 -21.15
N GLY A 331 -12.04 14.14 -22.49
CA GLY A 331 -13.03 14.77 -23.33
C GLY A 331 -14.41 14.13 -23.13
N LEU A 332 -14.48 12.80 -23.06
CA LEU A 332 -15.73 12.08 -22.78
C LEU A 332 -16.28 12.42 -21.38
N ARG A 333 -15.43 12.40 -20.36
CA ARG A 333 -15.78 12.75 -18.98
C ARG A 333 -16.29 14.19 -18.86
N GLN A 334 -15.61 15.14 -19.51
CA GLN A 334 -16.00 16.55 -19.48
C GLN A 334 -17.41 16.74 -20.10
N ARG A 335 -17.73 16.00 -21.17
CA ARG A 335 -19.09 16.02 -21.74
C ARG A 335 -20.13 15.50 -20.77
N PHE A 336 -19.85 14.39 -20.07
CA PHE A 336 -20.76 13.89 -19.03
C PHE A 336 -20.94 14.89 -17.89
N ILE A 337 -19.88 15.56 -17.45
CA ILE A 337 -19.95 16.59 -16.41
C ILE A 337 -20.80 17.78 -16.87
N GLU A 338 -20.56 18.31 -18.06
CA GLU A 338 -21.34 19.42 -18.63
C GLU A 338 -22.82 19.06 -18.79
N ALA A 339 -23.10 17.82 -19.19
CA ALA A 339 -24.47 17.35 -19.38
C ALA A 339 -25.19 17.19 -18.03
N MET A 340 -24.54 16.62 -17.02
CA MET A 340 -25.08 16.51 -15.66
C MET A 340 -25.25 17.87 -14.96
N GLN A 341 -24.48 18.89 -15.36
CA GLN A 341 -24.62 20.25 -14.84
C GLN A 341 -25.75 21.04 -15.52
N LYS A 342 -26.03 20.79 -16.80
CA LYS A 342 -27.14 21.42 -17.54
C LYS A 342 -28.52 20.95 -17.07
N GLU A 343 -28.62 19.74 -16.53
CA GLU A 343 -29.89 19.18 -16.04
C GLU A 343 -30.20 19.45 -14.57
N LYS A 344 -29.39 20.22 -13.82
CA LYS A 344 -29.79 20.66 -12.48
C LYS A 344 -30.99 21.62 -12.59
N PRO A 345 -32.21 21.22 -12.21
CA PRO A 345 -33.34 22.13 -12.18
C PRO A 345 -33.32 22.83 -10.82
N GLY A 346 -33.04 24.13 -10.80
CA GLY A 346 -33.36 25.02 -9.68
C GLY A 346 -32.51 24.85 -8.41
N SER A 347 -31.84 25.94 -8.06
CA SER A 347 -31.67 26.39 -6.68
C SER A 347 -32.99 26.39 -5.90
#